data_AF-A0A553V402-F1
#
_entry.id   AF-A0A553V402-F1
#
_cell.length_a   1.000
_cell.length_b   1.000
_cell.length_c   1.000
_cell.angle_alpha   90.00
_cell.angle_beta   90.00
_cell.angle_gamma   90.00
#
_symmetry.space_group_name_H-M   'P 1'
#
loop_
_entity.id
_entity.type
_entity.pdbx_description
1 polymer ?
#
loop_
_entity_poly.entity_id
_entity_poly.type
_entity_poly.pdbx_seq_one_letter_code
_entity_poly.pdbx_strand_id
1 'polypeptide(L)' 'MDNRTTSNVLTVAGFVSIVASIIIWFTNGGKEGNPEERAHGERFGIFVGLWAPTFFVLANKYNELAAKDGE' A
#
# COMPACT_ATOMS: atom_id res chain seq x y z
N MET A 1 -3.67 -12.97 16.10
CA MET A 1 -2.82 -13.26 14.92
C MET A 1 -1.38 -13.27 15.39
N ASP A 2 -0.59 -14.23 14.94
CA ASP A 2 0.85 -14.31 15.25
C ASP A 2 1.63 -13.17 14.54
N ASN A 3 2.75 -12.75 15.12
CA ASN A 3 3.60 -11.68 14.58
C ASN A 3 4.09 -11.99 13.16
N ARG A 4 4.37 -13.26 12.81
CA ARG A 4 4.72 -13.66 11.43
C ARG A 4 3.56 -13.47 10.47
N THR A 5 2.35 -13.83 10.90
CA THR A 5 1.15 -13.69 10.06
C THR A 5 0.88 -12.22 9.77
N THR A 6 0.99 -11.36 10.79
CA THR A 6 0.83 -9.91 10.64
C THR A 6 1.88 -9.32 9.70
N SER A 7 3.15 -9.73 9.82
CA SER A 7 4.22 -9.30 8.90
C SER A 7 3.93 -9.66 7.44
N ASN A 8 3.48 -10.88 7.17
CA ASN A 8 3.13 -11.34 5.83
C ASN A 8 1.96 -10.54 5.25
N VAL A 9 0.91 -10.30 6.04
CA VAL A 9 -0.25 -9.49 5.62
C VAL A 9 0.18 -8.07 5.26
N LEU A 10 1.02 -7.44 6.08
CA LEU A 10 1.53 -6.09 5.83
C LEU A 10 2.43 -6.05 4.58
N THR A 11 3.25 -7.07 4.36
CA THR A 11 4.07 -7.17 3.13
C THR A 11 3.17 -7.22 1.90
N VAL A 12 2.15 -8.07 1.90
CA VAL A 12 1.19 -8.16 0.79
C VAL A 12 0.42 -6.85 0.63
N ALA A 13 -0.01 -6.22 1.73
CA ALA A 13 -0.71 -4.94 1.71
C ALA A 13 0.14 -3.84 1.05
N GLY A 14 1.46 -3.81 1.30
CA GLY A 14 2.40 -2.90 0.65
C GLY A 14 2.39 -3.04 -0.87
N PHE A 15 2.50 -4.27 -1.40
CA PHE A 15 2.41 -4.52 -2.84
C PHE A 15 1.03 -4.22 -3.41
N VAL A 16 -0.04 -4.59 -2.70
CA VAL A 16 -1.41 -4.27 -3.09
C VAL A 16 -1.61 -2.76 -3.18
N SER A 17 -1.03 -1.97 -2.28
CA SER A 17 -1.10 -0.50 -2.30
C SER A 17 -0.50 0.09 -3.58
N ILE A 18 0.63 -0.47 -4.04
CA ILE A 18 1.28 -0.04 -5.29
C ILE A 18 0.42 -0.41 -6.50
N VAL A 19 -0.11 -1.63 -6.55
CA VAL A 19 -0.96 -2.05 -7.66
C VAL A 19 -2.26 -1.25 -7.69
N ALA A 20 -2.86 -1.01 -6.52
CA ALA A 20 -4.07 -0.21 -6.38
C ALA A 20 -3.85 1.24 -6.84
N SER A 21 -2.71 1.86 -6.52
CA SER A 21 -2.42 3.23 -6.96
C SER A 21 -2.32 3.33 -8.49
N ILE A 22 -1.68 2.35 -9.14
CA ILE A 22 -1.58 2.26 -10.60
C ILE A 22 -2.96 2.08 -11.23
N ILE A 23 -3.80 1.20 -10.67
CA ILE A 23 -5.16 0.98 -11.14
C ILE A 23 -6.00 2.26 -11.00
N ILE A 24 -5.91 2.96 -9.87
CA ILE A 24 -6.63 4.22 -9.64
C ILE A 24 -6.21 5.28 -10.65
N TRP A 25 -4.90 5.43 -10.87
CA TRP A 25 -4.39 6.36 -11.88
C TRP A 25 -4.90 6.00 -13.28
N PHE A 26 -4.81 4.73 -13.68
CA PHE A 26 -5.26 4.29 -15.01
C PHE A 26 -6.78 4.45 -15.21
N THR A 27 -7.57 4.23 -14.16
CA THR A 27 -9.04 4.29 -14.26
C THR A 27 -9.60 5.70 -14.17
N ASN A 28 -8.98 6.59 -13.38
CA ASN A 28 -9.54 7.91 -13.03
C ASN A 28 -8.63 9.09 -13.40
N GLY A 29 -7.30 8.96 -13.27
CA GLY A 29 -6.35 10.05 -13.54
C GLY A 29 -5.89 10.16 -15.01
N GLY A 30 -5.72 9.00 -15.67
CA GLY A 30 -5.19 8.87 -17.02
C GLY A 30 -6.23 8.86 -18.14
N LYS A 31 -7.53 8.91 -17.82
CA LYS A 31 -8.59 9.02 -18.83
C LYS A 31 -8.81 10.47 -19.24
N GLU A 32 -9.10 10.71 -20.51
CA GLU A 32 -9.62 11.98 -20.99
C GLU A 32 -11.03 12.19 -20.43
N GLY A 33 -11.20 13.21 -19.59
CA GLY A 33 -12.42 13.49 -18.83
C GLY A 33 -12.36 14.89 -18.20
N ASN A 34 -13.33 15.24 -17.34
CA ASN A 34 -13.36 16.53 -16.65
C ASN A 34 -12.03 16.77 -15.90
N PRO A 35 -11.35 17.92 -16.09
CA PRO A 35 -10.09 18.23 -15.41
C PRO A 35 -10.14 18.04 -13.88
N GLU A 36 -11.29 18.31 -13.25
CA GLU A 36 -11.48 18.14 -11.81
C GLU A 36 -11.47 16.67 -11.39
N GLU A 37 -12.12 15.79 -12.16
CA GLU A 37 -12.18 14.34 -11.90
C GLU A 37 -10.81 13.70 -12.06
N ARG A 38 -10.05 14.13 -13.08
CA ARG A 38 -8.66 13.70 -13.29
C ARG A 38 -7.77 14.07 -12.12
N ALA A 39 -7.80 15.35 -11.72
CA ALA A 39 -6.99 15.83 -10.60
C ALA A 39 -7.33 15.10 -9.30
N HIS A 40 -8.59 14.74 -9.08
CA HIS A 40 -9.00 13.93 -7.93
C HIS A 40 -8.45 12.50 -8.00
N GLY A 41 -8.56 11.84 -9.17
CA GLY A 41 -8.03 10.50 -9.41
C GLY A 41 -6.51 10.40 -9.23
N GLU A 42 -5.76 11.38 -9.74
CA GLU A 42 -4.30 11.45 -9.57
C GLU A 42 -3.90 11.60 -8.10
N ARG A 43 -4.56 12.51 -7.36
CA ARG A 43 -4.29 12.74 -5.93
C ARG A 43 -4.63 11.51 -5.09
N PHE A 44 -5.75 10.85 -5.38
CA PHE A 44 -6.15 9.65 -4.68
C PHE A 44 -5.19 8.49 -4.96
N GLY A 45 -4.77 8.32 -6.22
CA GLY A 45 -3.77 7.32 -6.60
C GLY A 45 -2.45 7.52 -5.86
N ILE A 46 -1.93 8.75 -5.82
CA ILE A 46 -0.71 9.08 -5.05
C ILE A 46 -0.90 8.77 -3.57
N PHE A 47 -2.01 9.19 -2.96
CA PHE A 47 -2.30 8.93 -1.56
C PHE A 47 -2.28 7.42 -1.24
N VAL A 48 -2.91 6.59 -2.07
CA VAL A 48 -2.90 5.13 -1.92
C VAL A 48 -1.49 4.56 -2.13
N GLY A 49 -0.72 5.08 -3.08
CA GLY A 49 0.66 4.65 -3.30
C GLY A 49 1.59 4.93 -2.11
N LEU A 50 1.37 6.02 -1.38
CA LEU A 50 2.17 6.43 -0.23
C LEU A 50 2.02 5.52 1.00
N TRP A 51 1.01 4.65 1.05
CA TRP A 51 0.87 3.68 2.14
C TRP A 51 1.85 2.51 2.05
N ALA A 52 2.41 2.23 0.88
CA ALA A 52 3.38 1.14 0.68
C ALA A 52 4.57 1.17 1.66
N PRO A 53 5.32 2.30 1.82
CA PRO A 53 6.42 2.37 2.79
C PRO A 53 5.95 2.12 4.23
N THR A 54 4.78 2.63 4.63
CA THR A 54 4.22 2.38 5.97
C THR A 54 3.98 0.89 6.20
N PHE A 55 3.35 0.21 5.24
CA PHE A 55 3.12 -1.23 5.34
C PHE A 55 4.42 -2.02 5.41
N PHE A 56 5.44 -1.69 4.61
CA PHE A 56 6.73 -2.39 4.66
C PHE A 56 7.50 -2.14 5.96
N VAL A 57 7.47 -0.93 6.50
CA VAL A 57 8.10 -0.62 7.80
C VAL A 57 7.43 -1.42 8.92
N LEU A 58 6.10 -1.47 8.95
CA LEU A 58 5.37 -2.28 9.93
C LEU A 58 5.65 -3.77 9.74
N ALA A 59 5.65 -4.26 8.48
CA ALA A 59 5.95 -5.66 8.17
C ALA A 59 7.32 -6.07 8.73
N ASN A 60 8.35 -5.24 8.52
CA ASN A 60 9.68 -5.49 9.05
C ASN A 60 9.68 -5.49 10.59
N LYS A 61 8.94 -4.56 11.22
CA LYS A 61 8.87 -4.51 12.68
C LYS A 61 8.24 -5.77 13.27
N TYR A 62 7.14 -6.25 12.70
CA TYR A 62 6.49 -7.48 13.16
C TYR A 62 7.34 -8.72 12.88
N ASN A 63 8.12 -8.73 11.79
CA ASN A 63 9.08 -9.81 11.54
C ASN A 63 10.19 -9.87 12.60
N GLU A 64 10.71 -8.70 13.02
CA GLU A 64 11.69 -8.61 14.11
C GLU A 64 11.13 -9.15 15.44
N LEU A 65 9.88 -8.79 15.78
CA LEU A 65 9.20 -9.28 16.98
C LEU A 65 9.00 -10.81 16.93
N ALA A 66 8.55 -11.33 15.79
CA ALA A 66 8.37 -12.77 15.61
C ALA A 66 9.66 -13.58 15.72
N ALA A 67 10.80 -12.98 15.36
CA ALA A 67 12.12 -13.60 15.52
C ALA A 67 12.51 -13.68 17.00
N LYS A 68 12.30 -12.58 17.76
CA LYS A 68 12.58 -12.50 19.20
C LYS A 68 11.70 -13.43 20.04
N ASP A 69 10.43 -13.59 19.67
CA ASP A 69 9.52 -14.50 20.38
C ASP A 69 9.88 -15.99 20.22
N GLY A 70 10.78 -16.32 19.27
CA GLY A 70 11.26 -17.67 19.02
C GLY A 70 12.63 -18.00 19.61
N GLU A 71 13.28 -17.04 20.28
CA GLU A 71 14.51 -17.24 21.09
C GLU A 71 14.16 -17.51 22.55
#